data_AF-A0A844CYF4-F1
#
_entry.id   AF-A0A844CYF4-F1
#
_cell.length_a   1.000
_cell.length_b   1.000
_cell.length_c   1.000
_cell.angle_alpha   90.00
_cell.angle_beta   90.00
_cell.angle_gamma   90.00
#
_symmetry.space_group_name_H-M   'P 1'
#
loop_
_entity.id
_entity.type
_entity.pdbx_description
1 polymer ?
#
loop_
_entity_poly.entity_id
_entity_poly.type
_entity_poly.pdbx_seq_one_letter_code
_entity_poly.pdbx_strand_id
1 'polypeptide(L)'
;MALPTSVALTAFNLVVGDRHFNGAATLECYALTTAAKPPISVLKPKLSEGNMKNFIQVLVALAAILMLHAPAHALSELNSPIDPKVIVTVGDLQWVWSGPCAPVEPSCGTSMQRDNFTIPTAAQWLSSFADTATVVAAFTTTPFTGICASPWFNTALDHCDLMDLQMGSIWNAPSPIGTFETQNAGAEAFLVRVVPEPETYLMLVAGLGLVAAIARRKRST
;
A
#
# COMPACT_ATOMS: atom_id res chain seq x y z
N MET A 1 -15.70 6.25 -27.56
CA MET A 1 -16.76 5.42 -26.95
C MET A 1 -16.61 5.60 -25.44
N ALA A 2 -17.42 6.46 -24.83
CA ALA A 2 -17.30 6.84 -23.42
C ALA A 2 -18.23 5.96 -22.57
N LEU A 3 -17.68 5.33 -21.54
CA LEU A 3 -18.43 4.56 -20.55
C LEU A 3 -18.84 5.49 -19.39
N PRO A 4 -20.07 5.37 -18.85
CA PRO A 4 -20.43 6.05 -17.61
C PRO A 4 -19.93 5.23 -16.42
N THR A 5 -19.12 5.84 -15.55
CA THR A 5 -18.82 5.33 -14.21
C THR A 5 -19.84 5.91 -13.23
N SER A 6 -20.79 5.07 -12.80
CA SER A 6 -21.68 5.38 -11.69
C SER A 6 -21.05 4.88 -10.39
N VAL A 7 -20.73 5.79 -9.47
CA VAL A 7 -20.31 5.46 -8.11
C VAL A 7 -21.55 5.46 -7.21
N ALA A 8 -21.81 4.35 -6.53
CA ALA A 8 -22.90 4.25 -5.55
C ALA A 8 -22.49 4.95 -4.24
N LEU A 9 -23.32 5.89 -3.76
CA LEU A 9 -23.12 6.57 -2.49
C LEU A 9 -23.71 5.76 -1.32
N THR A 10 -22.92 5.63 -0.25
CA THR A 10 -23.40 5.15 1.05
C THR A 10 -24.09 6.30 1.79
N ALA A 11 -25.33 6.09 2.23
CA ALA A 11 -26.03 7.05 3.07
C ALA A 11 -25.38 7.13 4.46
N PHE A 12 -25.17 8.34 4.98
CA PHE A 12 -24.73 8.56 6.36
C PHE A 12 -25.84 9.20 7.16
N ASN A 13 -26.13 8.64 8.34
CA ASN A 13 -27.02 9.24 9.33
C ASN A 13 -26.15 9.98 10.34
N LEU A 14 -26.27 11.31 10.40
CA LEU A 14 -25.64 12.11 11.43
C LEU A 14 -26.69 12.46 12.49
N VAL A 15 -26.43 12.05 13.74
CA VAL A 15 -27.28 12.37 14.89
C VAL A 15 -26.55 13.40 15.74
N VAL A 16 -27.19 14.56 15.98
CA VAL A 16 -26.66 15.62 16.86
C VAL A 16 -27.73 15.94 17.91
N GLY A 17 -27.56 15.38 19.12
CA GLY A 17 -28.59 15.41 20.17
C GLY A 17 -29.82 14.59 19.79
N ASP A 18 -31.02 15.04 20.17
CA ASP A 18 -32.29 14.34 19.87
C ASP A 18 -32.84 14.64 18.46
N ARG A 19 -32.03 15.21 17.56
CA ARG A 19 -32.47 15.58 16.20
C ARG A 19 -31.80 14.70 15.16
N HIS A 20 -32.64 14.02 14.38
CA HIS A 20 -32.25 13.25 13.20
C HIS A 20 -32.24 14.15 11.97
N PHE A 21 -31.09 14.23 11.29
CA PHE A 21 -30.96 14.90 10.01
C PHE A 21 -30.78 13.84 8.92
N ASN A 22 -31.84 13.59 8.14
CA ASN A 22 -31.78 12.74 6.95
C ASN A 22 -31.56 13.65 5.74
N GLY A 23 -30.36 13.60 5.16
CA GLY A 23 -30.02 14.33 3.94
C GLY A 23 -29.36 13.41 2.93
N ALA A 24 -29.96 13.28 1.74
CA ALA A 24 -29.28 12.72 0.58
C ALA A 24 -28.56 13.87 -0.12
N ALA A 25 -27.23 13.93 0.02
CA ALA A 25 -26.42 14.86 -0.77
C ALA A 25 -26.01 14.15 -2.06
N THR A 26 -26.66 14.50 -3.17
CA THR A 26 -26.18 14.15 -4.51
C THR A 26 -25.02 15.09 -4.85
N LEU A 27 -23.79 14.60 -4.74
CA LEU A 27 -22.64 15.26 -5.36
C LEU A 27 -22.66 14.91 -6.85
N GLU A 28 -23.32 15.74 -7.65
CA GLU A 28 -23.12 15.74 -9.09
C GLU A 28 -21.75 16.37 -9.38
N CYS A 29 -20.75 15.55 -9.70
CA CYS A 29 -19.50 16.02 -10.29
C CYS A 29 -19.82 16.55 -11.69
N TYR A 30 -20.21 17.83 -11.78
CA TYR A 30 -20.30 18.54 -13.05
C TYR A 30 -18.90 18.63 -13.67
N ALA A 31 -18.71 17.98 -14.82
CA ALA A 31 -17.57 18.24 -15.67
C ALA A 31 -17.58 19.74 -16.01
N LEU A 32 -16.50 20.45 -15.64
CA LEU A 32 -16.27 21.84 -15.99
C LEU A 32 -16.12 21.97 -17.52
N THR A 33 -17.23 22.09 -18.23
CA THR A 33 -17.23 22.69 -19.57
C THR A 33 -17.17 24.20 -19.40
N THR A 34 -16.25 24.83 -20.12
CA THR A 34 -16.00 26.27 -20.17
C THR A 34 -17.28 27.07 -20.44
N ALA A 35 -17.96 27.49 -19.38
CA ALA A 35 -19.13 28.35 -19.43
C ALA A 35 -18.92 29.57 -18.53
N ALA A 36 -19.35 30.72 -19.05
CA ALA A 36 -19.08 32.05 -18.54
C ALA A 36 -19.29 32.19 -17.02
N LYS A 37 -18.34 32.87 -16.37
CA LYS A 37 -18.34 33.27 -14.97
C LYS A 37 -19.64 34.04 -14.64
N PRO A 38 -20.58 33.48 -13.86
CA PRO A 38 -21.72 34.26 -13.42
C PRO A 38 -21.27 35.31 -12.40
N PRO A 39 -21.92 36.48 -12.34
CA PRO A 39 -21.63 37.50 -11.35
C PRO A 39 -21.94 36.95 -9.95
N ILE A 40 -20.90 36.87 -9.13
CA ILE A 40 -21.00 36.50 -7.71
C ILE A 40 -21.84 37.57 -7.02
N SER A 41 -23.12 37.29 -6.90
CA SER A 41 -24.04 38.09 -6.10
C SER A 41 -23.77 37.74 -4.65
N VAL A 42 -23.15 38.67 -3.92
CA VAL A 42 -22.81 38.53 -2.50
C VAL A 42 -24.12 38.41 -1.70
N LEU A 43 -24.51 37.17 -1.39
CA LEU A 43 -25.55 36.90 -0.41
C LEU A 43 -25.02 37.38 0.95
N LYS A 44 -25.56 38.49 1.46
CA LYS A 44 -25.37 38.92 2.85
C LYS A 44 -26.46 38.25 3.69
N PRO A 45 -26.18 37.14 4.39
CA PRO A 45 -27.18 36.55 5.26
C PRO A 45 -27.47 37.53 6.41
N LYS A 46 -28.74 37.93 6.57
CA LYS A 46 -29.23 38.60 7.78
C LYS A 46 -29.26 37.56 8.91
N LEU A 47 -28.17 37.44 9.67
CA LEU A 47 -28.18 36.70 10.94
C LEU A 47 -28.82 37.57 12.03
N SER A 48 -29.92 37.12 12.62
CA SER A 48 -30.44 37.68 13.86
C SER A 48 -29.58 37.24 15.05
N GLU A 49 -29.45 38.08 16.08
CA GLU A 49 -28.55 37.84 17.24
C GLU A 49 -28.76 36.49 17.95
N GLY A 50 -29.98 35.94 17.93
CA GLY A 50 -30.27 34.61 18.48
C GLY A 50 -29.62 33.46 17.71
N ASN A 51 -29.37 33.63 16.41
CA ASN A 51 -28.75 32.60 15.56
C ASN A 51 -27.22 32.61 15.60
N MET A 52 -26.60 33.64 16.19
CA MET A 52 -25.14 33.76 16.24
C MET A 52 -24.50 32.73 17.17
N LYS A 53 -25.14 32.40 18.30
CA LYS A 53 -24.65 31.36 19.22
C LYS A 53 -24.69 29.96 18.58
N ASN A 54 -25.77 29.65 17.87
CA ASN A 54 -25.91 28.38 17.15
C ASN A 54 -24.90 28.30 15.98
N PHE A 55 -24.66 29.40 15.28
CA PHE A 55 -23.68 29.46 14.20
C PHE A 55 -22.24 29.25 14.71
N ILE A 56 -21.88 29.86 15.84
CA ILE A 56 -20.57 29.63 16.48
C ILE A 56 -20.43 28.17 16.92
N GLN A 57 -21.46 27.56 17.50
CA GLN A 57 -21.43 26.14 17.89
C GLN A 57 -21.25 25.21 16.68
N VAL A 58 -21.93 25.49 15.56
CA VAL A 58 -21.77 24.72 14.31
C VAL A 58 -20.35 24.88 13.75
N LEU A 59 -19.79 26.09 13.75
CA LEU A 59 -18.41 26.31 13.30
C LEU A 59 -17.37 25.61 14.18
N VAL A 60 -17.54 25.63 15.50
CA VAL A 60 -16.66 24.91 16.43
C VAL A 60 -16.77 23.40 16.24
N ALA A 61 -17.97 22.86 16.03
CA ALA A 61 -18.16 21.44 15.74
C ALA A 61 -17.53 21.04 14.40
N LEU A 62 -17.66 21.86 13.35
CA LEU A 62 -17.04 21.60 12.05
C LEU A 62 -15.52 21.62 12.13
N ALA A 63 -14.95 22.59 12.84
CA ALA A 63 -13.50 22.68 13.05
C ALA A 63 -12.96 21.48 13.86
N ALA A 64 -13.71 20.99 14.86
CA ALA A 64 -13.32 19.80 15.62
C ALA A 64 -13.37 18.53 14.76
N ILE A 65 -14.35 18.38 13.86
CA ILE A 65 -14.45 17.25 12.92
C ILE A 65 -13.31 17.29 11.90
N LEU A 66 -12.92 18.47 11.43
CA LEU A 66 -11.80 18.64 10.50
C LEU A 66 -10.45 18.27 11.15
N MET A 67 -10.26 18.52 12.45
CA MET A 67 -9.01 18.18 13.15
C MET A 67 -8.88 16.68 13.50
N LEU A 68 -9.95 15.89 13.40
CA LEU A 68 -9.91 14.43 13.62
C LEU A 68 -9.46 13.63 12.38
N HIS A 69 -9.26 14.29 11.23
CA HIS A 69 -8.86 13.66 9.97
C HIS A 69 -7.38 13.89 9.62
N ALA A 70 -6.51 14.06 10.61
CA ALA A 70 -5.08 13.97 10.33
C ALA A 70 -4.82 12.60 9.67
N PRO A 71 -4.27 12.54 8.45
CA PRO A 71 -3.85 11.28 7.88
C PRO A 71 -2.86 10.70 8.89
N ALA A 72 -3.17 9.53 9.43
CA ALA A 72 -2.22 8.78 10.21
C ALA A 72 -1.11 8.40 9.22
N HIS A 73 -0.10 9.26 9.10
CA HIS A 73 1.18 8.86 8.51
C HIS A 73 1.58 7.62 9.29
N ALA A 74 1.68 6.50 8.59
CA ALA A 74 2.00 5.25 9.24
C ALA A 74 3.37 5.47 9.89
N LEU A 75 3.44 5.28 11.20
CA LEU A 75 4.72 5.32 11.90
C LEU A 75 5.60 4.27 11.22
N SER A 76 6.82 4.68 10.83
CA SER A 76 7.79 3.74 10.28
C SER A 76 7.91 2.53 11.20
N GLU A 77 7.65 1.35 10.65
CA GLU A 77 7.72 0.06 11.33
C GLU A 77 9.12 -0.57 11.19
N LEU A 78 10.14 0.26 10.93
CA LEU A 78 11.52 -0.16 10.66
C LEU A 78 12.15 -1.02 11.77
N ASN A 79 11.61 -1.03 12.98
CA ASN A 79 12.11 -1.89 14.07
C ASN A 79 11.14 -2.99 14.47
N SER A 80 9.99 -3.09 13.80
CA SER A 80 9.01 -4.15 13.99
C SER A 80 9.33 -5.34 13.08
N PRO A 81 8.87 -6.56 13.43
CA PRO A 81 8.79 -7.66 12.49
C PRO A 81 7.90 -7.28 11.30
N ILE A 82 8.29 -7.68 10.09
CA ILE A 82 7.49 -7.48 8.88
C ILE A 82 6.18 -8.27 8.99
N ASP A 83 5.04 -7.63 8.76
CA ASP A 83 3.74 -8.33 8.73
C ASP A 83 3.75 -9.37 7.59
N PRO A 84 3.50 -10.67 7.87
CA PRO A 84 3.44 -11.69 6.82
C PRO A 84 2.44 -11.38 5.70
N LYS A 85 1.42 -10.55 5.93
CA LYS A 85 0.44 -10.15 4.92
C LYS A 85 1.01 -9.27 3.82
N VAL A 86 2.14 -8.59 4.06
CA VAL A 86 2.81 -7.77 3.04
C VAL A 86 3.90 -8.53 2.27
N ILE A 87 4.04 -9.83 2.54
CA ILE A 87 5.02 -10.70 1.88
C ILE A 87 4.31 -11.58 0.86
N VAL A 88 4.73 -11.47 -0.40
CA VAL A 88 4.23 -12.27 -1.50
C VAL A 88 5.19 -13.43 -1.74
N THR A 89 4.68 -14.68 -1.75
CA THR A 89 5.51 -15.86 -2.02
C THR A 89 5.29 -16.34 -3.45
N VAL A 90 6.38 -16.51 -4.20
CA VAL A 90 6.37 -16.97 -5.60
C VAL A 90 7.49 -17.99 -5.79
N GLY A 91 7.11 -19.26 -5.99
CA GLY A 91 8.07 -20.37 -5.92
C GLY A 91 8.75 -20.41 -4.55
N ASP A 92 10.09 -20.51 -4.55
CA ASP A 92 10.91 -20.56 -3.32
C ASP A 92 11.37 -19.17 -2.84
N LEU A 93 10.82 -18.11 -3.43
CA LEU A 93 11.17 -16.72 -3.15
C LEU A 93 10.03 -16.00 -2.46
N GLN A 94 10.39 -15.16 -1.50
CA GLN A 94 9.52 -14.18 -0.87
C GLN A 94 9.89 -12.79 -1.36
N TRP A 95 8.87 -12.04 -1.76
CA TRP A 95 8.98 -10.72 -2.34
C TRP A 95 8.21 -9.71 -1.49
N VAL A 96 8.73 -8.50 -1.43
CA VAL A 96 8.09 -7.34 -0.80
C VAL A 96 8.22 -6.14 -1.72
N TRP A 97 7.17 -5.32 -1.75
CA TRP A 97 7.17 -4.04 -2.43
C TRP A 97 7.63 -2.96 -1.44
N SER A 98 8.89 -2.54 -1.54
CA SER A 98 9.58 -1.82 -0.47
C SER A 98 9.45 -0.31 -0.53
N GLY A 99 8.83 0.25 -1.59
CA GLY A 99 8.51 1.67 -1.70
C GLY A 99 8.59 2.19 -3.14
N PRO A 100 8.30 3.49 -3.34
CA PRO A 100 8.12 4.11 -4.66
C PRO A 100 9.42 4.73 -5.19
N CYS A 101 10.56 4.28 -4.67
CA CYS A 101 11.86 4.86 -4.96
C CYS A 101 12.90 3.76 -5.07
N ALA A 102 13.87 3.97 -5.96
CA ALA A 102 14.99 3.06 -6.16
C ALA A 102 15.68 2.68 -4.83
N PRO A 103 16.09 1.41 -4.63
CA PRO A 103 16.81 1.00 -3.43
C PRO A 103 18.28 1.46 -3.41
N VAL A 104 18.77 2.11 -4.49
CA VAL A 104 20.16 2.58 -4.66
C VAL A 104 20.14 3.98 -5.26
N GLU A 105 21.11 4.82 -4.89
CA GLU A 105 21.27 6.17 -5.44
C GLU A 105 21.58 6.17 -6.95
N PRO A 106 21.02 7.12 -7.73
CA PRO A 106 20.11 8.19 -7.31
C PRO A 106 18.72 7.65 -6.91
N SER A 107 18.19 8.11 -5.77
CA SER A 107 16.89 7.68 -5.25
C SER A 107 16.10 8.84 -4.64
N CYS A 108 14.76 8.78 -4.70
CA CYS A 108 13.90 9.66 -3.90
C CYS A 108 13.71 9.19 -2.45
N GLY A 109 14.28 8.04 -2.09
CA GLY A 109 14.28 7.45 -0.75
C GLY A 109 14.81 6.01 -0.81
N THR A 110 15.89 5.71 -0.09
CA THR A 110 16.51 4.38 -0.17
C THR A 110 15.77 3.36 0.68
N SER A 111 15.33 2.27 0.06
CA SER A 111 14.83 1.09 0.78
C SER A 111 15.98 0.35 1.49
N MET A 112 15.83 0.07 2.78
CA MET A 112 16.83 -0.63 3.59
C MET A 112 16.76 -2.15 3.38
N GLN A 113 17.87 -2.80 3.03
CA GLN A 113 17.92 -4.27 2.97
C GLN A 113 18.01 -4.85 4.39
N ARG A 114 16.99 -5.61 4.82
CA ARG A 114 16.89 -6.20 6.17
C ARG A 114 16.13 -7.52 6.16
N ASP A 115 16.19 -8.29 7.26
CA ASP A 115 15.50 -9.58 7.41
C ASP A 115 15.74 -10.54 6.22
N ASN A 116 16.98 -10.50 5.71
CA ASN A 116 17.48 -11.21 4.54
C ASN A 116 16.82 -10.84 3.20
N PHE A 117 15.99 -9.80 3.16
CA PHE A 117 15.54 -9.20 1.90
C PHE A 117 16.67 -8.41 1.27
N THR A 118 16.99 -8.76 0.03
CA THR A 118 18.03 -8.14 -0.76
C THR A 118 17.48 -7.62 -2.08
N ILE A 119 18.27 -6.80 -2.77
CA ILE A 119 17.94 -6.40 -4.14
C ILE A 119 17.87 -7.64 -5.05
N PRO A 120 16.77 -7.82 -5.82
CA PRO A 120 16.61 -8.95 -6.71
C PRO A 120 17.56 -8.91 -7.90
N THR A 121 18.07 -10.09 -8.27
CA THR A 121 18.79 -10.33 -9.51
C THR A 121 17.81 -10.53 -10.68
N ALA A 122 18.29 -10.34 -11.91
CA ALA A 122 17.49 -10.60 -13.11
C ALA A 122 16.97 -12.05 -13.18
N ALA A 123 17.75 -13.03 -12.71
CA ALA A 123 17.34 -14.42 -12.68
C ALA A 123 16.16 -14.66 -11.71
N GLN A 124 16.19 -14.03 -10.52
CA GLN A 124 15.10 -14.13 -9.55
C GLN A 124 13.81 -13.49 -10.08
N TRP A 125 13.92 -12.35 -10.77
CA TRP A 125 12.80 -11.73 -11.47
C TRP A 125 12.18 -12.69 -12.48
N LEU A 126 12.98 -13.22 -13.40
CA LEU A 126 12.52 -14.10 -14.48
C LEU A 126 12.05 -15.48 -14.00
N SER A 127 12.49 -15.94 -12.83
CA SER A 127 11.97 -17.17 -12.22
C SER A 127 10.64 -16.95 -11.48
N SER A 128 10.32 -15.71 -11.11
CA SER A 128 9.13 -15.39 -10.31
C SER A 128 7.99 -14.86 -11.16
N PHE A 129 8.28 -13.99 -12.12
CA PHE A 129 7.28 -13.25 -12.86
C PHE A 129 7.53 -13.35 -14.36
N ALA A 130 6.44 -13.53 -15.12
CA ALA A 130 6.52 -13.64 -16.57
C ALA A 130 6.59 -12.25 -17.24
N ASP A 131 5.87 -11.27 -16.68
CA ASP A 131 5.71 -9.91 -17.21
C ASP A 131 5.22 -8.93 -16.11
N THR A 132 5.08 -7.64 -16.45
CA THR A 132 4.56 -6.61 -15.54
C THR A 132 3.19 -6.96 -14.96
N ALA A 133 2.29 -7.54 -15.77
CA ALA A 133 0.93 -7.87 -15.33
C ALA A 133 0.95 -8.94 -14.22
N THR A 134 1.86 -9.91 -14.29
CA THR A 134 2.04 -10.90 -13.22
C THR A 134 2.56 -10.29 -11.92
N VAL A 135 3.41 -9.26 -11.97
CA VAL A 135 3.84 -8.52 -10.77
C VAL A 135 2.67 -7.74 -10.17
N VAL A 136 1.95 -6.96 -11.00
CA VAL A 136 0.77 -6.20 -10.57
C VAL A 136 -0.27 -7.11 -9.92
N ALA A 137 -0.59 -8.25 -10.55
CA ALA A 137 -1.54 -9.21 -10.00
C ALA A 137 -1.09 -9.77 -8.65
N ALA A 138 0.22 -9.98 -8.45
CA ALA A 138 0.75 -10.51 -7.20
C ALA A 138 0.74 -9.49 -6.05
N PHE A 139 0.83 -8.19 -6.37
CA PHE A 139 0.93 -7.10 -5.39
C PHE A 139 -0.32 -6.22 -5.31
N THR A 140 -1.46 -6.65 -5.85
CA THR A 140 -2.74 -5.95 -5.73
C THR A 140 -3.78 -6.86 -5.10
N THR A 141 -4.55 -6.32 -4.16
CA THR A 141 -5.71 -7.01 -3.57
C THR A 141 -7.02 -6.53 -4.19
N THR A 142 -7.05 -5.26 -4.59
CA THR A 142 -8.14 -4.64 -5.33
C THR A 142 -7.55 -3.72 -6.40
N PRO A 143 -8.35 -3.22 -7.37
CA PRO A 143 -7.84 -2.33 -8.43
C PRO A 143 -7.13 -1.06 -7.94
N PHE A 144 -7.33 -0.68 -6.67
CA PHE A 144 -6.77 0.54 -6.07
C PHE A 144 -6.02 0.27 -4.77
N THR A 145 -5.73 -0.99 -4.43
CA THR A 145 -5.08 -1.34 -3.16
C THR A 145 -3.93 -2.31 -3.41
N GLY A 146 -2.71 -1.80 -3.19
CA GLY A 146 -1.47 -2.56 -3.25
C GLY A 146 -1.12 -3.25 -1.94
N ILE A 147 -0.32 -4.31 -2.04
CA ILE A 147 0.37 -4.96 -0.91
C ILE A 147 1.70 -4.22 -0.71
N CYS A 148 1.68 -3.14 0.05
CA CYS A 148 2.84 -2.27 0.24
C CYS A 148 3.57 -2.56 1.55
N ALA A 149 4.88 -2.77 1.47
CA ALA A 149 5.75 -3.00 2.63
C ALA A 149 6.63 -1.78 2.96
N SER A 150 6.46 -0.64 2.28
CA SER A 150 7.29 0.56 2.49
C SER A 150 7.49 0.97 3.96
N PRO A 151 6.47 0.93 4.85
CA PRO A 151 6.65 1.29 6.26
C PRO A 151 7.75 0.50 7.00
N TRP A 152 8.06 -0.74 6.57
CA TRP A 152 9.09 -1.59 7.19
C TRP A 152 10.47 -1.43 6.58
N PHE A 153 10.58 -0.77 5.42
CA PHE A 153 11.80 -0.71 4.62
C PHE A 153 12.30 0.71 4.35
N ASN A 154 11.47 1.74 4.53
CA ASN A 154 11.80 3.11 4.21
C ASN A 154 11.44 4.05 5.38
N THR A 155 12.33 4.99 5.68
CA THR A 155 12.14 5.99 6.75
C THR A 155 11.56 7.30 6.24
N ALA A 156 11.65 7.54 4.93
CA ALA A 156 11.18 8.77 4.29
C ALA A 156 9.77 8.61 3.73
N LEU A 157 9.39 7.40 3.28
CA LEU A 157 8.13 7.15 2.57
C LEU A 157 7.44 5.90 3.13
N ASP A 158 6.14 5.99 3.36
CA ASP A 158 5.29 4.94 3.95
C ASP A 158 4.25 4.39 2.96
N HIS A 159 4.39 4.71 1.67
CA HIS A 159 3.48 4.29 0.61
C HIS A 159 4.23 3.62 -0.55
N CYS A 160 3.47 3.08 -1.49
CA CYS A 160 3.97 2.55 -2.76
C CYS A 160 3.04 3.08 -3.88
N ASP A 161 3.55 3.36 -5.08
CA ASP A 161 2.74 3.92 -6.15
C ASP A 161 2.26 2.83 -7.13
N LEU A 162 0.97 2.49 -7.02
CA LEU A 162 0.35 1.48 -7.86
C LEU A 162 0.27 1.91 -9.33
N MET A 163 0.19 3.20 -9.62
CA MET A 163 0.17 3.67 -11.01
C MET A 163 1.52 3.37 -11.68
N ASP A 164 2.62 3.65 -10.99
CA ASP A 164 3.97 3.40 -11.50
C ASP A 164 4.23 1.90 -11.68
N LEU A 165 3.77 1.08 -10.73
CA LEU A 165 3.81 -0.38 -10.86
C LEU A 165 3.03 -0.88 -12.09
N GLN A 166 1.80 -0.37 -12.30
CA GLN A 166 0.95 -0.74 -13.44
C GLN A 166 1.54 -0.33 -14.78
N MET A 167 2.28 0.78 -14.80
CA MET A 167 3.01 1.23 -15.98
C MET A 167 4.27 0.41 -16.23
N GLY A 168 4.80 -0.29 -15.22
CA GLY A 168 6.04 -1.07 -15.32
C GLY A 168 7.30 -0.25 -15.02
N SER A 169 7.14 0.83 -14.25
CA SER A 169 8.23 1.59 -13.63
C SER A 169 8.77 0.82 -12.42
N ILE A 170 9.43 -0.30 -12.69
CA ILE A 170 9.95 -1.22 -11.67
C ILE A 170 11.48 -1.20 -11.72
N TRP A 171 12.10 -0.84 -10.60
CA TRP A 171 13.54 -0.69 -10.53
C TRP A 171 14.26 -2.04 -10.77
N ASN A 172 15.23 -2.03 -11.68
CA ASN A 172 16.08 -3.14 -12.09
C ASN A 172 15.35 -4.44 -12.51
N ALA A 173 14.05 -4.36 -12.85
CA ALA A 173 13.33 -5.48 -13.42
C ALA A 173 13.73 -5.66 -14.90
N PRO A 174 14.09 -6.88 -15.35
CA PRO A 174 14.41 -7.14 -16.75
C PRO A 174 13.16 -7.09 -17.63
N SER A 175 13.32 -6.90 -18.94
CA SER A 175 12.22 -7.11 -19.90
C SER A 175 11.79 -8.59 -19.89
N PRO A 176 10.47 -8.89 -19.92
CA PRO A 176 9.33 -8.00 -20.13
C PRO A 176 8.64 -7.51 -18.84
N ILE A 177 9.30 -7.60 -17.68
CA ILE A 177 8.73 -7.22 -16.37
C ILE A 177 8.83 -5.71 -16.16
N GLY A 178 10.01 -5.14 -16.36
CA GLY A 178 10.23 -3.69 -16.39
C GLY A 178 10.15 -3.17 -17.81
N THR A 179 9.44 -2.05 -18.01
CA THR A 179 9.21 -1.45 -19.34
C THR A 179 9.60 0.02 -19.39
N PHE A 180 9.51 0.73 -18.26
CA PHE A 180 9.86 2.14 -18.15
C PHE A 180 10.95 2.33 -17.11
N GLU A 181 11.98 3.10 -17.50
CA GLU A 181 12.93 3.74 -16.59
C GLU A 181 13.36 2.89 -15.40
N THR A 182 13.79 1.65 -15.65
CA THR A 182 14.19 0.67 -14.62
C THR A 182 15.39 1.13 -13.77
N GLN A 183 15.93 2.32 -14.03
CA GLN A 183 17.00 2.97 -13.28
C GLN A 183 16.63 4.40 -12.84
N ASN A 184 15.34 4.80 -12.87
CA ASN A 184 14.90 6.06 -12.31
C ASN A 184 14.89 5.99 -10.78
N ALA A 185 15.25 7.10 -10.15
CA ALA A 185 15.16 7.33 -8.72
C ALA A 185 13.74 7.11 -8.15
N GLY A 186 12.69 7.37 -8.95
CA GLY A 186 11.28 7.16 -8.62
C GLY A 186 10.67 5.87 -9.17
N ALA A 187 11.48 4.87 -9.52
CA ALA A 187 10.93 3.57 -9.91
C ALA A 187 10.61 2.72 -8.67
N GLU A 188 9.52 1.95 -8.74
CA GLU A 188 9.05 1.07 -7.66
C GLU A 188 10.12 0.04 -7.30
N ALA A 189 10.44 -0.04 -6.02
CA ALA A 189 11.46 -0.95 -5.51
C ALA A 189 10.84 -2.23 -4.96
N PHE A 190 11.45 -3.36 -5.32
CA PHE A 190 11.13 -4.67 -4.77
C PHE A 190 12.38 -5.27 -4.15
N LEU A 191 12.18 -5.98 -3.04
CA LEU A 191 13.23 -6.77 -2.41
C LEU A 191 12.78 -8.23 -2.37
N VAL A 192 13.76 -9.14 -2.38
CA VAL A 192 13.53 -10.59 -2.41
C VAL A 192 14.37 -11.30 -1.36
N ARG A 193 13.85 -12.39 -0.81
CA ARG A 193 14.63 -13.36 -0.02
C ARG A 193 14.28 -14.78 -0.40
N VAL A 194 15.20 -15.70 -0.15
CA VAL A 194 14.94 -17.14 -0.27
C VAL A 194 14.19 -17.61 0.97
N VAL A 195 13.13 -18.40 0.78
CA VAL A 195 12.45 -19.09 1.87
C VAL A 195 13.26 -20.34 2.21
N PRO A 196 13.76 -20.50 3.46
CA PRO A 196 14.34 -21.77 3.85
C PRO A 196 13.29 -22.87 3.70
N GLU A 197 13.51 -23.80 2.77
CA GLU A 197 12.54 -24.87 2.54
C GLU A 197 12.33 -25.66 3.84
N PRO A 198 11.07 -25.85 4.28
CA PRO A 198 10.77 -26.61 5.50
C PRO A 198 11.27 -28.06 5.41
N GLU A 199 11.42 -28.60 4.21
CA GLU A 199 11.92 -29.95 3.96
C GLU A 199 13.37 -30.13 4.38
N THR A 200 14.20 -29.08 4.32
CA THR A 200 15.59 -29.16 4.80
C THR A 200 15.63 -29.45 6.29
N TYR A 201 14.72 -28.83 7.07
CA TYR A 201 14.59 -29.14 8.49
C TYR A 201 14.05 -30.54 8.73
N LEU A 202 13.10 -30.99 7.90
CA LEU A 202 12.53 -32.33 8.03
C LEU A 202 13.59 -33.40 7.73
N MET A 203 14.41 -33.23 6.70
CA MET A 203 15.52 -34.13 6.37
C MET A 203 16.62 -34.09 7.43
N LEU A 204 16.91 -32.91 8.00
CA LEU A 204 17.83 -32.80 9.12
C LEU A 204 17.32 -33.56 10.35
N VAL A 205 16.06 -33.37 10.72
CA VAL A 205 15.43 -34.07 11.85
C VAL A 205 15.34 -35.57 11.59
N ALA A 206 14.98 -35.98 10.38
CA ALA A 206 14.96 -37.39 9.98
C ALA A 206 16.35 -38.02 10.05
N GLY A 207 17.38 -37.31 9.55
CA GLY A 207 18.78 -37.73 9.63
C GLY A 207 19.26 -37.89 11.08
N LEU A 208 18.97 -36.90 11.93
CA LEU A 208 19.30 -36.98 13.36
C LEU A 208 18.54 -38.11 14.08
N GLY A 209 17.27 -38.31 13.73
CA GLY A 209 16.46 -39.41 14.24
C GLY A 209 17.04 -40.77 13.90
N LEU A 210 17.53 -40.95 12.67
CA LEU A 210 18.19 -42.18 12.22
C LEU A 210 19.50 -42.43 12.98
N VAL A 211 20.34 -41.39 13.13
CA VAL A 211 21.60 -41.50 13.89
C VAL A 211 21.33 -41.89 15.35
N ALA A 212 20.33 -41.28 15.98
CA ALA A 212 19.93 -41.63 17.34
C ALA A 212 19.44 -43.07 17.47
N ALA A 213 18.65 -43.57 16.50
CA ALA A 213 18.18 -44.95 16.47
C ALA A 213 19.34 -45.96 16.36
N ILE A 214 20.32 -45.69 15.51
CA ILE A 214 21.53 -46.52 15.36
C ILE A 214 22.37 -46.51 16.65
N ALA A 215 22.57 -45.33 17.25
CA ALA A 215 23.32 -45.19 18.49
C ALA A 215 22.67 -45.96 19.65
N ARG A 216 21.34 -45.96 19.74
CA ARG A 216 20.59 -46.73 20.73
C ARG A 216 20.79 -48.23 20.56
N ARG A 217 20.75 -48.74 19.33
CA ARG A 217 20.93 -50.17 19.04
C ARG A 217 22.30 -50.69 19.50
N LYS A 218 23.36 -49.89 19.31
CA LYS A 218 24.74 -50.25 19.72
C LYS A 218 24.95 -50.34 21.24
N ARG A 219 24.12 -49.69 22.06
CA ARG A 219 24.22 -49.77 23.54
C ARG A 219 23.49 -50.98 24.13
N SER A 220 22.59 -51.59 23.37
CA SER A 220 21.77 -52.72 23.84
C SER A 220 22.35 -54.10 23.46
N THR A 221 23.46 -54.12 22.72
CA THR A 221 24.29 -55.29 22.42
C THR A 221 25.60 -55.19 23.16
#